data_AF-X1P7B6-F1
#
_entry.id   AF-X1P7B6-F1
#
_cell.length_a   1.000
_cell.length_b   1.000
_cell.length_c   1.000
_cell.angle_alpha   90.00
_cell.angle_beta   90.00
_cell.angle_gamma   90.00
#
_symmetry.space_group_name_H-M   'P 1'
#
loop_
_entity.id
_entity.type
_entity.pdbx_description
1 polymer ?
#
loop_
_entity_poly.entity_id
_entity_poly.type
_entity_poly.pdbx_seq_one_letter_code
_entity_poly.pdbx_strand_id
1 'polypeptide(L)' 'MYSIGIDAHKRYSQITIMQENGKIINRYKVNNDRKSIKRALSPYAQDGSKAVLESGWNWGLIYDMVSDCDL' A
#
# COMPACT_ATOMS: atom_id res chain seq x y z
N MET A 1 14.20 -0.70 -4.87
CA MET A 1 13.41 -0.16 -3.75
C MET A 1 12.13 0.46 -4.30
N TYR A 2 11.00 0.24 -3.64
CA TYR A 2 9.71 0.77 -4.09
C TYR A 2 9.16 1.81 -3.12
N SER A 3 8.59 2.87 -3.69
CA SER A 3 7.79 3.87 -2.97
C SER A 3 6.33 3.57 -3.22
N ILE A 4 5.58 3.30 -2.16
CA ILE A 4 4.20 2.85 -2.21
C ILE A 4 3.30 3.93 -1.63
N GLY A 5 2.42 4.51 -2.43
CA GLY A 5 1.41 5.45 -1.96
C GLY A 5 0.07 4.76 -1.77
N ILE A 6 -0.57 4.94 -0.62
CA ILE A 6 -1.87 4.37 -0.29
C ILE A 6 -2.84 5.49 0.05
N ASP A 7 -3.89 5.62 -0.75
CA ASP A 7 -5.05 6.49 -0.53
C ASP A 7 -6.21 5.61 -0.07
N ALA A 8 -6.66 5.84 1.17
CA ALA A 8 -7.61 4.99 1.86
C ALA A 8 -9.00 5.63 1.91
N HIS A 9 -9.93 5.10 1.13
CA HIS A 9 -11.34 5.50 1.19
C HIS A 9 -12.18 4.55 2.04
N LYS A 10 -13.48 4.86 2.18
CA LYS A 10 -14.41 4.13 3.06
C LYS A 10 -14.55 2.63 2.75
N ARG A 11 -14.46 2.21 1.48
CA ARG A 11 -14.69 0.82 1.05
C ARG A 11 -13.50 0.16 0.35
N TYR A 12 -12.63 0.97 -0.22
CA TYR A 12 -11.50 0.52 -1.02
C TYR A 12 -10.33 1.47 -0.82
N SER A 13 -9.13 0.97 -1.09
CA SER A 13 -7.90 1.75 -1.10
C SER A 13 -7.31 1.73 -2.50
N GLN A 14 -6.76 2.86 -2.91
CA GLN A 14 -5.95 3.00 -4.10
C GLN A 14 -4.48 2.88 -3.70
N ILE A 15 -3.76 1.93 -4.29
CA ILE A 15 -2.35 1.70 -4.02
C ILE A 15 -1.58 2.01 -5.30
N THR A 16 -0.59 2.89 -5.21
CA THR A 16 0.31 3.22 -6.31
C THR A 16 1.72 2.75 -5.96
N ILE A 17 2.32 1.95 -6.84
CA ILE A 17 3.69 1.43 -6.68
C ILE A 17 4.61 2.19 -7.63
N MET A 18 5.66 2.77 -7.08
CA MET A 18 6.64 3.57 -7.81
C MET A 18 8.05 3.03 -7.59
N GLN A 19 8.90 3.13 -8.60
CA GLN A 19 10.36 3.02 -8.43
C GLN A 19 10.91 4.29 -7.81
N GLU A 20 12.15 4.24 -7.31
CA GLU A 20 12.85 5.41 -6.76
C GLU A 20 12.98 6.59 -7.76
N ASN A 21 13.04 6.31 -9.06
CA ASN A 21 13.08 7.34 -10.10
C ASN A 21 11.71 8.03 -10.35
N GLY A 22 10.69 7.73 -9.54
CA GLY A 22 9.33 8.26 -9.67
C GLY A 22 8.48 7.57 -10.75
N LYS A 23 9.01 6.55 -11.44
CA LYS A 23 8.23 5.80 -12.43
C LYS A 23 7.20 4.93 -11.74
N ILE A 24 5.94 5.10 -12.12
CA ILE A 24 4.84 4.24 -11.67
C ILE A 24 4.96 2.89 -12.38
N ILE A 25 5.05 1.82 -11.58
CA ILE A 25 5.09 0.44 -12.09
C ILE A 25 3.69 -0.14 -12.12
N ASN A 26 2.89 0.15 -11.08
CA ASN A 26 1.57 -0.42 -10.96
C ASN A 26 0.63 0.45 -10.14
N ARG A 27 -0.68 0.23 -10.34
CA ARG A 27 -1.75 0.82 -9.56
C ARG A 27 -2.81 -0.26 -9.27
N TYR A 28 -3.19 -0.38 -8.02
CA TYR A 28 -4.24 -1.29 -7.58
C TYR A 28 -5.39 -0.52 -6.95
N LYS A 29 -6.60 -1.00 -7.23
CA LYS A 29 -7.79 -0.68 -6.45
C LYS A 29 -8.17 -1.95 -5.69
N VAL A 30 -8.02 -1.94 -4.37
CA VAL A 30 -8.29 -3.10 -3.51
C VAL A 30 -9.36 -2.77 -2.48
N ASN A 31 -10.14 -3.77 -2.10
CA ASN A 31 -11.01 -3.64 -0.94
C ASN A 31 -10.18 -3.48 0.33
N ASN A 32 -10.74 -2.84 1.35
CA ASN A 32 -10.09 -2.66 2.66
C ASN A 32 -10.15 -3.94 3.49
N ASP A 33 -9.50 -5.00 3.00
CA ASP A 33 -9.36 -6.27 3.68
C ASP A 33 -7.90 -6.75 3.62
N ARG A 34 -7.45 -7.43 4.69
CA ARG A 34 -6.06 -7.89 4.85
C ARG A 34 -5.58 -8.71 3.66
N LYS A 35 -6.43 -9.58 3.09
CA LYS A 35 -6.06 -10.49 2.00
C LYS A 35 -5.80 -9.72 0.71
N SER A 36 -6.64 -8.75 0.39
CA SER A 36 -6.50 -7.93 -0.83
C SER A 36 -5.30 -7.00 -0.74
N ILE A 37 -5.07 -6.36 0.42
CA ILE A 37 -3.90 -5.49 0.64
C ILE A 37 -2.62 -6.31 0.58
N LYS A 38 -2.54 -7.43 1.32
CA LYS A 38 -1.36 -8.30 1.30
C LYS A 38 -1.03 -8.79 -0.10
N ARG A 39 -2.03 -9.27 -0.85
CA ARG A 39 -1.83 -9.72 -2.24
C ARG A 39 -1.27 -8.62 -3.15
N ALA A 40 -1.67 -7.37 -2.95
CA ALA A 40 -1.16 -6.25 -3.74
C ALA A 40 0.26 -5.83 -3.34
N LEU A 41 0.63 -5.96 -2.06
CA LEU A 41 1.91 -5.48 -1.53
C LEU A 41 3.01 -6.54 -1.51
N SER A 42 2.69 -7.83 -1.33
CA SER A 42 3.68 -8.92 -1.24
C SER A 42 4.71 -8.96 -2.38
N PRO A 43 4.37 -8.67 -3.65
CA PRO A 43 5.38 -8.64 -4.73
C PRO A 43 6.42 -7.52 -4.59
N TYR A 44 6.16 -6.54 -3.74
CA TYR A 44 6.96 -5.33 -3.55
C TYR A 44 7.54 -5.21 -2.13
N ALA A 45 7.27 -6.21 -1.27
CA ALA A 45 7.85 -6.38 0.05
C ALA A 45 9.31 -6.86 -0.09
N GLN A 46 10.23 -5.90 -0.07
CA GLN A 46 11.66 -6.12 -0.19
C GLN A 46 12.37 -5.09 0.70
N ASP A 47 13.55 -5.43 1.21
CA ASP A 47 14.32 -4.54 2.08
C ASP A 47 14.46 -3.14 1.48
N GLY A 48 14.05 -2.16 2.29
CA GLY A 48 14.09 -0.73 1.97
C GLY A 48 12.84 -0.18 1.29
N SER A 49 11.88 -1.01 0.85
CA SER A 49 10.58 -0.49 0.36
C SER A 49 9.91 0.39 1.42
N LYS A 50 9.18 1.42 1.00
CA LYS A 50 8.49 2.35 1.91
C LYS A 50 7.08 2.56 1.47
N ALA A 51 6.14 2.38 2.40
CA ALA A 51 4.75 2.73 2.21
C ALA A 51 4.42 4.04 2.93
N VAL A 52 3.71 4.91 2.25
CA VAL A 52 3.09 6.12 2.80
C VAL A 52 1.58 5.99 2.68
N LEU A 53 0.89 6.31 3.77
CA LEU A 53 -0.55 6.19 3.89
C LEU A 53 -1.15 7.57 4.13
N GLU A 54 -2.21 7.90 3.39
CA GLU A 54 -2.97 9.12 3.67
C GLU A 54 -3.64 9.02 5.05
N SER A 55 -3.47 10.07 5.86
CA SER A 55 -4.01 10.17 7.22
C SER A 55 -5.51 10.48 7.23
N GLY A 56 -6.32 9.68 6.54
CA GLY A 56 -7.78 9.75 6.55
C GLY A 56 -8.42 9.05 7.76
N TRP A 57 -9.73 9.14 7.94
CA TRP A 57 -10.42 8.68 9.18
C TRP A 57 -10.13 7.22 9.59
N ASN A 58 -9.94 6.32 8.62
CA ASN A 58 -9.69 4.89 8.86
C ASN A 58 -8.21 4.49 8.70
N TRP A 59 -7.28 5.46 8.71
CA TRP A 59 -5.86 5.21 8.42
C TRP A 59 -5.26 4.14 9.34
N GLY A 60 -5.56 4.15 10.64
CA GLY A 60 -4.97 3.21 11.60
C GLY A 60 -5.26 1.74 11.26
N LEU A 61 -6.48 1.45 10.80
CA LEU A 61 -6.85 0.10 10.37
C LEU A 61 -6.04 -0.34 9.16
N ILE A 62 -5.84 0.54 8.18
CA ILE A 62 -5.05 0.23 6.97
C ILE A 62 -3.56 0.10 7.33
N TYR A 63 -3.06 0.95 8.23
CA TYR A 63 -1.70 0.88 8.74
C TYR A 63 -1.38 -0.47 9.37
N ASP A 64 -2.28 -1.00 10.21
CA ASP A 64 -2.11 -2.33 10.80
C ASP A 64 -2.04 -3.41 9.72
N MET A 65 -2.89 -3.33 8.68
CA MET A 65 -2.89 -4.29 7.58
C MET A 65 -1.62 -4.21 6.71
N VAL A 66 -1.07 -3.02 6.53
CA VAL A 66 0.17 -2.80 5.77
C VAL A 66 1.39 -3.25 6.58
N SER A 67 1.37 -3.05 7.90
CA SER A 67 2.45 -3.47 8.80
C SER A 67 2.61 -5.01 8.84
N ASP A 68 1.54 -5.77 8.56
CA ASP A 68 1.59 -7.23 8.39
C ASP A 68 2.30 -7.69 7.10
N CYS A 69 2.68 -6.78 6.19
CA CYS A 69 3.14 -7.12 4.84
C CYS A 69 4.66 -7.20 4.69
N ASP A 70 5.45 -7.23 5.77
CA ASP A 70 6.93 -7.29 5.75
C ASP A 70 7.56 -6.26 4.80
N LEU A 71 7.00 -5.03 4.80
CA LEU A 71 7.41 -3.91 3.94
C LEU A 71 8.59 -3.12 4.51
#